data_AF-A0A6G9Y187-F1
#
_entry.id   AF-A0A6G9Y187-F1
#
_cell.length_a   1.000
_cell.length_b   1.000
_cell.length_c   1.000
_cell.angle_alpha   90.00
_cell.angle_beta   90.00
_cell.angle_gamma   90.00
#
_symmetry.space_group_name_H-M   'P 1'
#
loop_
_entity.id
_entity.type
_entity.pdbx_description
1 polymer ?
#
loop_
_entity_poly.entity_id
_entity_poly.type
_entity_poly.pdbx_seq_one_letter_code
_entity_poly.pdbx_strand_id
1 'polypeptide(L)'
;MDRPRCDAGATPPVVGVLSSQDRLEPTLLAAASTPVRFEVEAVALAEGADGVVALLIDRGSRARTRVRADYVLGADGANSAVRQALCIGTTGPRPAPPCDLGRLRRRPAAITRAHG
;
A
#
# COMPACT_ATOMS: atom_id res chain seq x y z
N MET A 1 8.61 35.67 -4.50
CA MET A 1 7.68 34.83 -3.72
C MET A 1 8.35 34.52 -2.40
N ASP A 2 7.86 35.17 -1.36
CA ASP A 2 8.37 35.06 0.00
C ASP A 2 7.89 33.74 0.62
N ARG A 3 8.80 32.90 1.13
CA ARG A 3 8.41 31.67 1.84
C ARG A 3 8.19 32.03 3.31
N PRO A 4 7.08 31.64 3.95
CA PRO A 4 6.88 31.92 5.36
C PRO A 4 8.01 31.27 6.17
N ARG A 5 8.67 32.06 7.03
CA ARG A 5 9.56 31.54 8.07
C ARG A 5 8.71 30.84 9.12
N CYS A 6 9.14 29.66 9.56
CA CYS A 6 8.59 29.02 10.75
C CYS A 6 8.92 29.90 11.97
N ASP A 7 7.88 30.20 12.74
CA ASP A 7 7.96 31.03 13.95
C ASP A 7 8.92 30.41 14.97
N ALA A 8 9.83 31.22 15.49
CA ALA A 8 10.84 30.83 16.47
C ALA A 8 10.17 30.62 17.85
N GLY A 9 10.06 29.37 18.30
CA GLY A 9 9.61 29.06 19.66
C GLY A 9 10.17 27.76 20.24
N ALA A 10 10.38 26.74 19.43
CA ALA A 10 11.14 25.55 19.82
C ALA A 10 11.70 24.87 18.57
N THR A 11 13.03 24.73 18.49
CA THR A 11 13.63 23.90 17.44
C THR A 11 13.27 22.44 17.72
N PRO A 12 12.72 21.68 16.75
CA PRO A 12 12.47 20.26 16.97
C PRO A 12 13.78 19.55 17.35
N PRO A 13 13.74 18.52 18.21
CA PRO A 13 14.94 17.79 18.62
C PRO A 13 15.60 17.03 17.46
N VAL A 14 14.99 17.05 16.27
CA VAL A 14 15.47 16.45 15.03
C VAL A 14 15.62 17.52 13.97
N VAL A 15 16.75 17.52 13.28
CA VAL A 15 17.01 18.38 12.12
C VAL A 15 16.68 17.63 10.83
N GLY A 16 16.25 18.37 9.80
CA GLY A 16 16.07 17.78 8.47
C GLY A 16 17.41 17.32 7.89
N VAL A 17 17.42 16.13 7.29
CA VAL A 17 18.60 15.57 6.61
C VAL A 17 18.28 15.32 5.13
N LEU A 18 19.26 15.54 4.27
CA LEU A 18 19.18 15.17 2.86
C LEU A 18 19.69 13.73 2.68
N SER A 19 18.82 12.84 2.21
CA SER A 19 19.19 11.47 1.81
C SER A 19 18.53 11.13 0.48
N SER A 20 19.22 10.34 -0.34
CA SER A 20 18.60 9.69 -1.49
C SER A 20 17.78 8.48 -1.04
N GLN A 21 16.82 8.08 -1.88
CA GLN A 21 15.98 6.90 -1.66
C GLN A 21 16.83 5.61 -1.63
N ASP A 22 17.80 5.48 -2.54
CA ASP A 22 18.71 4.32 -2.61
C ASP A 22 19.53 4.10 -1.32
N ARG A 23 19.72 5.16 -0.53
CA ARG A 23 20.41 5.08 0.76
C ARG A 23 19.45 4.87 1.92
N LEU A 24 18.26 5.47 1.86
CA LEU A 24 17.28 5.41 2.94
C LEU A 24 16.55 4.06 2.98
N GLU A 25 16.17 3.52 1.82
CA GLU A 25 15.38 2.29 1.74
C GLU A 25 16.07 1.07 2.37
N PRO A 26 17.38 0.80 2.12
CA PRO A 26 18.07 -0.31 2.78
C PRO A 26 18.10 -0.17 4.30
N THR A 27 18.22 1.05 4.83
CA THR A 27 18.19 1.29 6.28
C THR A 27 16.81 1.01 6.86
N LEU A 28 15.74 1.45 6.19
CA LEU A 28 14.37 1.15 6.61
C LEU A 28 14.06 -0.35 6.55
N LEU A 29 14.53 -1.03 5.50
CA LEU A 29 14.39 -2.47 5.35
C LEU A 29 15.12 -3.24 6.45
N ALA A 30 16.36 -2.83 6.77
CA ALA A 30 17.14 -3.44 7.85
C ALA A 30 16.52 -3.24 9.24
N ALA A 31 15.79 -2.14 9.43
CA ALA A 31 15.07 -1.84 10.68
C ALA A 31 13.70 -2.54 10.78
N ALA A 32 13.16 -3.10 9.69
CA ALA A 32 11.86 -3.73 9.68
C ALA A 32 11.87 -5.05 10.49
N SER A 33 11.02 -5.13 11.53
CA SER A 33 10.84 -6.35 12.34
C SER A 33 9.74 -7.27 11.80
N THR A 34 9.08 -6.89 10.71
CA THR A 34 7.97 -7.62 10.10
C THR A 34 8.39 -8.22 8.75
N PRO A 35 7.76 -9.32 8.29
CA PRO A 35 8.08 -9.92 7.01
C PRO A 35 7.93 -8.92 5.85
N VAL A 36 8.99 -8.75 5.06
CA VAL A 36 8.98 -8.01 3.81
C VAL A 36 9.17 -8.98 2.65
N ARG A 37 8.33 -8.88 1.63
CA ARG A 37 8.38 -9.74 0.44
C ARG A 37 8.50 -8.87 -0.81
N PHE A 38 9.65 -8.95 -1.46
CA PHE A 38 9.88 -8.34 -2.77
C PHE A 38 9.34 -9.23 -3.88
N GLU A 39 9.18 -8.67 -5.09
CA GLU A 39 8.63 -9.38 -6.26
C GLU A 39 7.24 -10.00 -6.01
N VAL A 40 6.49 -9.49 -5.04
CA VAL A 40 5.12 -9.90 -4.76
C VAL A 40 4.17 -8.75 -5.07
N GLU A 41 3.24 -9.00 -5.98
CA GLU A 41 2.23 -8.03 -6.38
C GLU A 41 0.88 -8.40 -5.75
N ALA A 42 0.25 -7.48 -5.03
CA ALA A 42 -1.17 -7.61 -4.68
C ALA A 42 -1.99 -7.30 -5.93
N VAL A 43 -2.71 -8.29 -6.47
CA VAL A 43 -3.45 -8.21 -7.75
C VAL A 43 -4.96 -8.10 -7.62
N ALA A 44 -5.52 -8.40 -6.44
CA ALA A 44 -6.95 -8.20 -6.17
C ALA A 44 -7.19 -8.06 -4.67
N LEU A 45 -8.25 -7.33 -4.33
CA LEU A 45 -8.74 -7.15 -2.98
C LEU A 45 -10.22 -7.53 -2.92
N ALA A 46 -10.62 -8.17 -1.83
CA ALA A 46 -12.00 -8.48 -1.53
C ALA A 46 -12.29 -8.15 -0.08
N GLU A 47 -13.18 -7.18 0.13
CA GLU A 47 -13.68 -6.84 1.47
C GLU A 47 -14.78 -7.83 1.89
N GLY A 48 -14.77 -8.20 3.16
CA GLY A 48 -15.76 -9.01 3.85
C GLY A 48 -16.14 -8.41 5.20
N ALA A 49 -17.02 -9.08 5.93
CA ALA A 49 -17.46 -8.61 7.26
C ALA A 49 -16.32 -8.64 8.30
N ASP A 50 -15.39 -9.57 8.16
CA ASP A 50 -14.31 -9.85 9.13
C ASP A 50 -12.93 -9.42 8.60
N GLY A 51 -12.88 -8.43 7.70
CA GLY A 51 -11.63 -7.90 7.14
C GLY A 51 -11.52 -8.06 5.62
N VAL A 52 -10.28 -8.13 5.13
CA VAL A 52 -9.92 -8.10 3.71
C VAL A 52 -9.16 -9.36 3.31
N VAL A 53 -9.46 -9.87 2.12
CA VAL A 53 -8.68 -10.92 1.46
C VAL A 53 -7.92 -10.30 0.29
N ALA A 54 -6.58 -10.40 0.32
CA ALA A 54 -5.71 -10.01 -0.77
C ALA A 54 -5.27 -11.23 -1.58
N LEU A 55 -5.35 -11.14 -2.91
CA LEU A 55 -4.70 -12.08 -3.82
C LEU A 55 -3.34 -11.53 -4.21
N LEU A 56 -2.29 -12.30 -3.93
CA LEU A 56 -0.91 -11.97 -4.24
C LEU A 56 -0.40 -12.86 -5.37
N ILE A 57 0.43 -12.29 -6.25
CA ILE A 57 1.21 -13.01 -7.25
C ILE A 57 2.68 -12.79 -6.97
N ASP A 58 3.41 -13.88 -6.74
CA ASP A 58 4.87 -13.86 -6.80
C ASP A 58 5.29 -13.78 -8.28
N ARG A 59 6.04 -12.75 -8.66
CA ARG A 59 6.35 -12.45 -10.06
C ARG A 59 7.33 -13.44 -10.67
N GLY A 60 8.25 -13.99 -9.87
CA GLY A 60 9.25 -14.96 -10.33
C GLY A 60 8.63 -16.33 -10.60
N SER A 61 7.90 -16.86 -9.62
CA SER A 61 7.27 -18.20 -9.69
C SER A 61 5.88 -18.20 -10.34
N ARG A 62 5.24 -17.03 -10.45
CA ARG A 62 3.83 -16.86 -10.85
C ARG A 62 2.84 -17.51 -9.89
N ALA A 63 3.30 -17.92 -8.70
CA ALA A 63 2.46 -18.53 -7.68
C ALA A 63 1.43 -17.53 -7.14
N ARG A 64 0.20 -18.02 -6.92
CA ARG A 64 -0.91 -17.23 -6.38
C ARG A 64 -1.15 -17.57 -4.92
N THR A 65 -1.09 -16.57 -4.04
CA THR A 65 -1.33 -16.75 -2.60
C THR A 65 -2.47 -15.86 -2.15
N ARG A 66 -3.32 -16.36 -1.25
CA ARG A 66 -4.35 -15.55 -0.58
C ARG A 66 -3.90 -15.21 0.83
N VAL A 67 -4.00 -13.95 1.20
CA VAL A 67 -3.72 -13.45 2.55
C VAL A 67 -5.01 -12.86 3.12
N ARG A 68 -5.38 -13.28 4.33
CA ARG A 68 -6.44 -12.65 5.13
C ARG A 68 -5.79 -11.67 6.10
N ALA A 69 -6.35 -10.47 6.20
CA ALA A 69 -5.92 -9.45 7.15
C ALA A 69 -7.13 -8.62 7.56
N ASP A 70 -7.09 -8.06 8.77
CA ASP A 70 -8.17 -7.16 9.22
C ASP A 70 -8.20 -5.88 8.38
N TYR A 71 -7.02 -5.41 7.94
CA TYR A 71 -6.85 -4.18 7.18
C TYR A 71 -5.80 -4.33 6.07
N VAL A 72 -5.91 -3.47 5.05
CA VAL A 72 -4.92 -3.27 4.00
C VAL A 72 -4.57 -1.80 3.92
N LEU A 73 -3.27 -1.48 3.93
CA LEU A 73 -2.76 -0.11 3.75
C LEU A 73 -2.27 0.07 2.31
N GLY A 74 -2.87 1.03 1.59
CA GLY A 74 -2.46 1.40 0.23
C GLY A 74 -1.23 2.30 0.22
N ALA A 75 -0.04 1.70 0.30
CA ALA A 75 1.25 2.39 0.22
C ALA A 75 1.97 2.15 -1.13
N ASP A 76 1.20 1.95 -2.20
CA ASP A 76 1.65 1.53 -3.54
C ASP A 76 1.88 2.71 -4.53
N GLY A 77 2.05 3.92 -3.99
CA GLY A 77 2.52 5.09 -4.74
C GLY A 77 1.46 5.78 -5.61
N ALA A 78 1.93 6.66 -6.50
CA ALA A 78 1.07 7.58 -7.26
C ALA A 78 0.02 6.86 -8.13
N ASN A 79 0.38 5.72 -8.72
CA ASN A 79 -0.49 4.89 -9.55
C ASN A 79 -1.17 3.77 -8.75
N SER A 80 -1.46 4.04 -7.46
CA SER A 80 -2.07 3.09 -6.53
C SER A 80 -3.15 2.21 -7.17
N ALA A 81 -2.89 0.91 -7.20
CA ALA A 81 -3.82 -0.12 -7.60
C ALA A 81 -4.87 -0.37 -6.51
N VAL A 82 -4.52 -0.15 -5.23
CA VAL A 82 -5.48 -0.17 -4.11
C VAL A 82 -6.55 0.90 -4.31
N ARG A 83 -6.13 2.13 -4.61
CA ARG A 83 -7.03 3.26 -4.87
C ARG A 83 -7.95 3.00 -6.06
N GLN A 84 -7.41 2.45 -7.15
CA GLN A 84 -8.17 2.09 -8.35
C GLN A 84 -9.20 1.00 -8.08
N ALA A 85 -8.83 -0.02 -7.30
CA ALA A 85 -9.75 -1.08 -6.89
C ALA A 85 -10.94 -0.49 -6.12
N LEU A 86 -10.68 0.43 -5.20
CA LEU A 86 -11.70 1.09 -4.39
C LEU A 86 -12.47 2.20 -5.12
N CYS A 87 -12.17 2.46 -6.39
CA CYS A 87 -12.79 3.52 -7.18
C CYS A 87 -12.63 4.92 -6.55
N ILE A 88 -11.53 5.16 -5.85
CA ILE A 88 -11.27 6.43 -5.18
C ILE A 88 -10.60 7.40 -6.18
N GLY A 89 -11.30 8.50 -6.50
CA GLY A 89 -10.79 9.55 -7.38
C GLY A 89 -9.66 10.38 -6.76
N THR A 90 -8.90 11.08 -7.60
CA THR A 90 -7.93 12.10 -7.18
C THR A 90 -8.14 13.38 -7.96
N THR A 91 -8.04 14.53 -7.28
CA THR A 91 -8.01 15.84 -7.93
C THR A 91 -6.56 16.28 -8.12
N GLY A 92 -6.23 16.79 -9.30
CA GLY A 92 -4.89 17.28 -9.60
C GLY A 92 -4.61 17.38 -11.10
N PRO A 93 -3.43 17.91 -11.48
CA PRO A 93 -3.06 18.08 -12.88
C PRO A 93 -2.87 16.75 -13.61
N ARG A 94 -2.64 15.65 -12.87
CA ARG A 94 -2.59 14.30 -13.42
C ARG A 94 -3.99 13.66 -13.30
N PRO A 95 -4.61 13.24 -14.41
CA PRO A 95 -5.90 12.56 -14.36
C PRO A 95 -5.81 11.26 -13.56
N ALA A 96 -6.82 10.98 -12.75
CA ALA A 96 -6.91 9.71 -12.03
C ALA A 96 -7.00 8.56 -13.06
N PRO A 97 -6.25 7.46 -12.87
CA PRO A 97 -6.49 6.24 -13.64
C PRO A 97 -7.94 5.76 -13.42
N PRO A 98 -8.56 5.08 -14.40
CA PRO A 98 -9.94 4.62 -14.29
C PRO A 98 -10.10 3.64 -13.12
N CYS A 99 -11.32 3.61 -12.59
CA CYS A 99 -11.75 2.61 -11.62
C CYS A 99 -11.55 1.19 -12.16
N ASP A 100 -10.96 0.29 -11.38
CA ASP A 100 -10.80 -1.13 -11.73
C ASP A 100 -11.61 -2.00 -10.77
N LEU A 101 -12.91 -2.09 -11.05
CA LEU A 101 -13.83 -2.99 -10.35
C LEU A 101 -13.44 -4.47 -10.51
N GLY A 102 -12.65 -4.83 -11.53
CA GLY A 102 -12.14 -6.19 -11.70
C GLY A 102 -11.18 -6.61 -10.59
N ARG A 103 -10.46 -5.62 -10.02
CA ARG A 103 -9.54 -5.77 -8.89
C ARG A 103 -10.24 -5.78 -7.53
N LEU A 104 -11.38 -5.10 -7.40
CA LEU A 104 -12.20 -5.11 -6.19
C LEU A 104 -13.38 -6.07 -6.34
N ARG A 105 -13.18 -7.33 -5.98
CA ARG A 105 -14.28 -8.28 -5.95
C ARG A 105 -14.98 -8.19 -4.62
N ARG A 106 -16.15 -7.53 -4.57
CA ARG A 106 -17.05 -7.65 -3.42
C ARG A 106 -17.57 -9.09 -3.38
N ARG A 107 -17.02 -9.87 -2.44
CA ARG A 107 -17.30 -11.28 -2.11
C ARG A 107 -16.93 -12.33 -3.17
N PRO A 108 -16.04 -13.30 -2.86
CA PRO A 108 -16.26 -14.68 -3.24
C PRO A 108 -17.24 -15.30 -2.23
N ALA A 109 -18.36 -15.83 -2.72
CA ALA A 109 -19.24 -16.70 -1.97
C ALA A 109 -18.54 -18.04 -1.66
N ALA A 110 -17.62 -18.05 -0.70
CA ALA A 110 -17.07 -19.24 -0.03
C ALA A 110 -15.91 -18.81 0.88
N ILE A 111 -16.22 -18.35 2.09
CA ILE A 111 -15.25 -18.30 3.19
C ILE A 111 -15.80 -19.22 4.28
N THR A 112 -15.81 -20.51 4.00
CA THR A 112 -15.91 -21.52 5.06
C THR A 112 -14.50 -21.73 5.61
N ARG A 113 -14.38 -21.66 6.94
CA ARG A 113 -13.15 -21.90 7.71
C ARG A 113 -12.45 -23.19 7.28
N ALA A 114 -11.13 -23.13 7.21
CA ALA A 114 -10.29 -24.25 7.60
C ALA A 114 -9.43 -23.74 8.76
N HIS A 115 -9.81 -24.11 9.99
CA HIS A 115 -8.88 -24.10 11.12
C HIS A 115 -8.15 -25.44 11.09
N GLY A 116 -6.84 -25.40 11.23
CA GLY A 116 -5.96 -26.49 11.60
C GLY A 116 -4.89 -25.90 12.51
#